data_AF-W9Z9A7-F1
#
_entry.id   AF-W9Z9A7-F1
#
_cell.length_a   1.000
_cell.length_b   1.000
_cell.length_c   1.000
_cell.angle_alpha   90.00
_cell.angle_beta   90.00
_cell.angle_gamma   90.00
#
_symmetry.space_group_name_H-M   'P 1'
#
loop_
_entity.id
_entity.type
_entity.pdbx_description
1 polymer ?
#
loop_
_entity_poly.entity_id
_entity_poly.type
_entity_poly.pdbx_seq_one_letter_code
_entity_poly.pdbx_strand_id
1 'polypeptide(L)'
;MYYRVLSDPYDESGKKVQHLRIRMIAIGLEDPACGSGSCALGAYLALQQGDSGGMYRFYLDQGQEIGRDSSIIVDIVLDETGDKVANISLSGSATPVTEGTILLPE
;
A
#
# COMPACT_ATOMS: atom_id res chain seq x y z
N MET A 1 -10.96 -0.81 -3.94
CA MET A 1 -9.92 0.22 -3.85
C MET A 1 -10.00 1.09 -5.09
N TYR A 2 -10.08 2.40 -4.94
CA TYR A 2 -9.89 3.35 -6.05
C TYR A 2 -8.46 3.87 -5.99
N TYR A 3 -7.83 4.12 -7.14
CA TYR A 3 -6.49 4.68 -7.19
C TYR A 3 -6.33 5.67 -8.36
N ARG A 4 -5.37 6.59 -8.21
CA ARG A 4 -4.90 7.51 -9.25
C ARG A 4 -3.39 7.55 -9.22
N VAL A 5 -2.77 7.47 -10.39
CA VAL A 5 -1.32 7.61 -10.55
C VAL A 5 -0.91 9.08 -10.35
N LEU A 6 0.08 9.31 -9.50
CA LEU A 6 0.63 10.64 -9.22
C LEU A 6 1.97 10.90 -9.90
N SER A 7 2.72 9.85 -10.22
CA SER A 7 4.00 9.94 -10.90
C SER A 7 4.14 8.87 -11.99
N ASP A 8 4.93 9.18 -13.02
CA ASP A 8 5.47 8.15 -13.89
C ASP A 8 6.39 7.21 -13.06
N PRO A 9 6.49 5.93 -13.44
CA PRO A 9 7.41 5.00 -12.79
C PRO A 9 8.88 5.41 -12.99
N TYR A 10 9.71 5.21 -11.97
CA TYR A 10 11.16 5.40 -12.06
C TYR A 10 11.91 4.26 -11.37
N ASP A 11 13.18 4.06 -11.70
CA ASP A 11 14.03 3.08 -11.02
C ASP A 11 14.68 3.70 -9.78
N GLU A 12 14.63 2.99 -8.66
CA GLU A 12 15.37 3.29 -7.45
C GLU A 12 16.02 2.00 -6.94
N SER A 13 17.35 1.91 -7.06
CA SER A 13 18.13 0.77 -6.59
C SER A 13 17.63 -0.59 -7.13
N GLY A 14 17.22 -0.63 -8.42
CA GLY A 14 16.70 -1.84 -9.06
C GLY A 14 15.24 -2.13 -8.76
N LYS A 15 14.53 -1.23 -8.05
CA LYS A 15 13.08 -1.31 -7.86
C LYS A 15 12.38 -0.31 -8.77
N LYS A 16 11.33 -0.75 -9.44
CA LYS A 16 10.39 0.15 -10.13
C LYS A 16 9.48 0.81 -9.11
N VAL A 17 9.63 2.11 -8.93
CA VAL A 17 8.92 2.91 -7.94
C VAL A 17 7.79 3.70 -8.59
N GLN A 18 6.62 3.74 -7.94
CA GLN A 18 5.51 4.59 -8.37
C GLN A 18 4.72 5.16 -7.19
N HIS A 19 4.23 6.40 -7.36
CA HIS A 19 3.42 7.11 -6.37
C HIS A 19 1.94 7.09 -6.77
N LEU A 20 1.07 6.72 -5.83
CA LEU A 20 -0.37 6.54 -6.04
C LEU A 20 -1.16 7.29 -4.95
N ARG A 21 -2.25 7.94 -5.36
CA ARG A 21 -3.33 8.35 -4.47
C ARG A 21 -4.35 7.21 -4.41
N ILE A 22 -4.78 6.79 -3.23
CA ILE A 22 -5.79 5.73 -3.09
C ILE A 22 -6.95 6.15 -2.19
N ARG A 23 -8.10 5.50 -2.40
CA ARG A 23 -9.28 5.58 -1.53
C ARG A 23 -9.88 4.20 -1.31
N MET A 24 -10.18 3.86 -0.06
CA MET A 24 -10.85 2.62 0.31
C MET A 24 -12.24 2.91 0.85
N ILE A 25 -13.26 2.61 0.06
CA ILE A 25 -14.66 2.80 0.44
C ILE A 25 -15.32 1.43 0.47
N ALA A 26 -15.87 1.06 1.61
CA ALA A 26 -16.61 -0.17 1.81
C ALA A 26 -17.67 0.05 2.89
N ILE A 27 -18.78 -0.70 2.83
CA ILE A 27 -19.81 -0.73 3.89
C ILE A 27 -20.30 0.65 4.36
N GLY A 28 -20.33 1.64 3.46
CA GLY A 28 -20.76 3.01 3.78
C GLY A 28 -19.74 3.87 4.53
N LEU A 29 -18.49 3.41 4.65
CA LEU A 29 -17.38 4.11 5.31
C LEU A 29 -16.17 4.22 4.37
N GLU A 30 -15.40 5.29 4.53
CA GLU A 30 -14.07 5.42 3.97
C GLU A 30 -13.00 5.10 5.03
N ASP A 31 -12.16 4.11 4.75
CA ASP A 31 -11.06 3.69 5.63
C ASP A 31 -9.85 4.61 5.41
N PRO A 32 -9.28 5.22 6.48
CA PRO A 32 -8.15 6.15 6.35
C PRO A 32 -6.84 5.49 5.92
N ALA A 33 -6.61 4.20 6.24
CA ALA A 33 -5.35 3.52 5.96
C ALA A 33 -5.55 2.01 5.77
N CYS A 34 -5.78 1.58 4.53
CA CYS A 34 -6.10 0.20 4.21
C CYS A 34 -4.88 -0.57 3.73
N GLY A 35 -4.18 -1.24 4.65
CA GLY A 35 -2.97 -2.02 4.33
C GLY A 35 -3.24 -3.19 3.38
N SER A 36 -4.28 -3.99 3.63
CA SER A 36 -4.62 -5.15 2.78
C SER A 36 -5.02 -4.74 1.36
N GLY A 37 -5.79 -3.66 1.23
CA GLY A 37 -6.14 -3.09 -0.07
C GLY A 37 -4.92 -2.57 -0.83
N SER A 38 -3.99 -1.94 -0.13
CA SER A 38 -2.72 -1.45 -0.70
C SER A 38 -1.85 -2.61 -1.21
N CYS A 39 -1.72 -3.69 -0.43
CA CYS A 39 -1.01 -4.90 -0.86
C CYS A 39 -1.64 -5.53 -2.10
N ALA A 40 -2.96 -5.69 -2.10
CA ALA A 40 -3.68 -6.27 -3.24
C ALA A 40 -3.52 -5.42 -4.51
N LEU A 41 -3.61 -4.09 -4.39
CA LEU A 41 -3.38 -3.17 -5.51
C LEU A 41 -1.93 -3.25 -6.01
N GLY A 42 -0.95 -3.20 -5.11
CA GLY A 42 0.47 -3.29 -5.48
C GLY A 42 0.80 -4.59 -6.19
N ALA A 43 0.30 -5.73 -5.69
CA ALA A 43 0.44 -7.03 -6.34
C ALA A 43 -0.18 -7.04 -7.74
N TYR A 44 -1.40 -6.52 -7.89
CA TYR A 44 -2.06 -6.42 -9.18
C TYR A 44 -1.24 -5.60 -10.19
N LEU A 45 -0.75 -4.43 -9.80
CA LEU A 45 0.04 -3.57 -10.69
C LEU A 45 1.40 -4.16 -11.06
N ALA A 46 2.08 -4.83 -10.12
CA ALA A 46 3.33 -5.53 -10.39
C ALA A 46 3.12 -6.68 -11.39
N LEU A 47 2.10 -7.51 -11.18
CA LEU A 47 1.77 -8.63 -12.07
C LEU A 47 1.35 -8.17 -13.48
N GLN A 48 0.78 -6.98 -13.64
CA GLN A 48 0.49 -6.41 -14.96
C GLN A 48 1.76 -6.03 -15.74
N GLN A 49 2.84 -5.68 -15.05
CA GLN A 49 4.14 -5.46 -15.70
C GLN A 49 4.84 -6.78 -16.02
N GLY A 50 4.80 -7.73 -15.08
CA GLY A 50 5.16 -9.12 -15.34
C GLY A 50 6.65 -9.38 -15.59
N ASP A 51 7.55 -8.53 -15.08
CA ASP A 51 8.99 -8.75 -15.24
C ASP A 51 9.49 -9.93 -14.41
N SER A 52 10.32 -10.78 -15.04
CA SER A 52 11.07 -11.85 -14.39
C SER A 52 11.88 -11.33 -13.20
N GLY A 53 11.61 -11.84 -12.00
CA GLY A 53 12.24 -11.40 -10.76
C GLY A 53 12.00 -9.92 -10.43
N GLY A 54 10.96 -9.32 -11.00
CA GLY A 54 10.70 -7.89 -10.91
C GLY A 54 10.50 -7.42 -9.47
N MET A 55 11.16 -6.32 -9.11
CA MET A 55 11.02 -5.67 -7.82
C MET A 55 10.30 -4.32 -7.99
N TYR A 56 9.25 -4.11 -7.20
CA TYR A 56 8.40 -2.93 -7.30
C TYR A 56 8.22 -2.28 -5.94
N ARG A 57 8.08 -0.96 -5.92
CA ARG A 57 7.70 -0.20 -4.74
C ARG A 57 6.58 0.76 -5.08
N PHE A 58 5.52 0.71 -4.30
CA PHE A 58 4.42 1.65 -4.38
C PHE A 58 4.39 2.50 -3.12
N TYR A 59 4.41 3.81 -3.30
CA TYR A 59 4.05 4.78 -2.27
C TYR A 59 2.58 5.12 -2.44
N LEU A 60 1.76 4.83 -1.45
CA LEU A 60 0.31 5.00 -1.50
C LEU A 60 -0.13 6.00 -0.45
N ASP A 61 -0.63 7.15 -0.90
CA ASP A 61 -1.22 8.17 -0.05
C ASP A 61 -2.74 7.94 0.06
N GLN A 62 -3.24 7.84 1.30
CA GLN A 62 -4.65 7.56 1.60
C GLN A 62 -5.19 8.52 2.67
N GLY A 63 -6.52 8.73 2.65
CA GLY A 63 -7.24 9.34 3.77
C GLY A 63 -7.25 10.88 3.78
N GLN A 64 -6.60 11.54 2.81
CA GLN A 64 -6.59 13.01 2.71
C GLN A 64 -7.98 13.59 2.48
N GLU A 65 -8.82 12.91 1.70
CA GLU A 65 -10.21 13.30 1.42
C GLU A 65 -11.09 13.33 2.68
N ILE A 66 -10.69 12.62 3.74
CA ILE A 66 -11.40 12.56 5.03
C ILE A 66 -10.60 13.16 6.18
N GLY A 67 -9.51 13.89 5.89
CA GLY A 67 -8.69 14.56 6.91
C GLY A 67 -7.86 13.62 7.80
N ARG A 68 -7.55 12.41 7.32
CA ARG A 68 -6.79 11.37 8.04
C ARG A 68 -5.64 10.86 7.19
N ASP A 69 -4.74 11.77 6.84
CA ASP A 69 -3.60 11.49 5.94
C ASP A 69 -2.73 10.35 6.46
N SER A 70 -2.43 9.39 5.58
CA SER A 70 -1.63 8.22 5.87
C SER A 70 -0.79 7.84 4.65
N SER A 71 0.49 7.57 4.86
CA SER A 71 1.40 7.07 3.83
C SER A 71 1.69 5.59 4.06
N ILE A 72 1.42 4.78 3.04
CA ILE A 72 1.63 3.33 3.04
C ILE A 72 2.68 3.00 2.00
N ILE A 73 3.62 2.12 2.33
CA ILE A 73 4.66 1.66 1.42
C ILE A 73 4.47 0.17 1.20
N VAL A 74 4.37 -0.25 -0.06
CA VAL A 74 4.26 -1.66 -0.45
C VAL A 74 5.42 -2.01 -1.37
N ASP A 75 6.28 -2.91 -0.93
CA ASP A 75 7.30 -3.55 -1.75
C ASP A 75 6.78 -4.91 -2.25
N ILE A 76 6.88 -5.16 -3.56
CA ILE A 76 6.49 -6.42 -4.21
C ILE A 76 7.72 -7.03 -4.88
N VAL A 77 7.89 -8.34 -4.72
CA VAL A 77 8.85 -9.13 -5.50
C VAL A 77 8.06 -10.21 -6.24
N LEU A 78 8.24 -10.25 -7.56
CA LEU A 78 7.71 -11.33 -8.39
C LEU A 78 8.69 -12.49 -8.46
N ASP A 79 8.19 -13.67 -8.81
CA ASP A 79 9.03 -14.83 -9.06
C ASP A 79 9.84 -14.73 -10.36
N GLU A 80 10.68 -15.72 -10.62
CA GLU A 80 11.57 -15.75 -11.79
C GLU A 80 10.80 -15.75 -13.13
N THR A 81 9.53 -16.13 -13.14
CA THR A 81 8.67 -16.08 -14.33
C THR A 81 7.93 -14.75 -14.48
N GLY A 82 7.83 -13.96 -13.40
CA GLY A 82 7.14 -12.67 -13.40
C GLY A 82 5.61 -12.79 -13.35
N ASP A 83 5.06 -14.00 -13.19
CA ASP A 83 3.62 -14.27 -13.25
C ASP A 83 3.00 -14.55 -11.87
N LYS A 84 3.83 -14.66 -10.82
CA LYS A 84 3.37 -14.79 -9.43
C LYS A 84 4.11 -13.85 -8.51
N VAL A 85 3.42 -13.47 -7.44
CA VAL A 85 4.02 -12.72 -6.35
C VAL A 85 4.76 -13.68 -5.44
N ALA A 86 6.07 -13.51 -5.32
CA ALA A 86 6.92 -14.27 -4.41
C ALA A 86 6.90 -13.67 -3.00
N ASN A 87 6.86 -12.33 -2.89
CA ASN A 87 6.84 -11.65 -1.59
C ASN A 87 6.12 -10.30 -1.66
N ILE A 88 5.47 -9.92 -0.55
CA ILE A 88 4.86 -8.61 -0.31
C ILE A 88 5.33 -8.13 1.06
N SER A 89 5.91 -6.92 1.12
CA SER A 89 6.20 -6.23 2.38
C SER A 89 5.38 -4.95 2.46
N LEU A 90 4.55 -4.86 3.50
CA LEU A 90 3.80 -3.66 3.87
C LEU A 90 4.57 -2.92 4.97
N SER A 91 4.80 -1.63 4.79
CA SER A 91 5.42 -0.79 5.81
C SER A 91 4.78 0.59 5.89
N GLY A 92 4.97 1.24 7.02
CA GLY A 92 4.44 2.55 7.34
C GLY A 92 4.94 3.02 8.71
N SER A 93 4.83 4.31 8.97
CA SER A 93 5.15 4.87 10.29
C SER A 93 3.89 4.94 11.15
N ALA A 94 4.06 4.87 12.47
CA ALA A 94 3.00 5.05 13.44
C ALA A 94 3.48 5.96 14.57
N THR A 95 2.57 6.74 15.14
CA THR A 95 2.84 7.64 16.27
C THR A 95 1.95 7.26 17.44
N PRO A 96 2.50 7.06 18.66
CA PRO A 96 1.68 6.82 19.84
C PRO A 96 0.82 8.05 20.15
N VAL A 97 -0.48 7.84 20.38
CA VAL A 97 -1.43 8.94 20.64
C VAL A 97 -1.80 9.02 22.12
N THR A 98 -2.09 7.87 22.74
CA THR A 98 -2.48 7.78 24.15
C THR A 98 -2.12 6.42 24.71
N GLU A 99 -1.93 6.37 26.02
CA GLU A 99 -1.70 5.17 26.80
C GLU A 99 -2.57 5.24 28.07
N GLY A 100 -3.12 4.12 28.51
CA GLY A 100 -3.95 4.06 29.70
C GLY A 100 -4.40 2.65 30.07
N THR A 101 -5.22 2.54 31.10
CA THR A 101 -5.77 1.26 31.58
C THR A 101 -7.29 1.26 31.43
N ILE A 102 -7.85 0.14 30.93
CA ILE A 102 -9.31 -0.08 30.85
C ILE A 102 -9.69 -1.04 31.98
N LEU A 103 -10.64 -0.63 32.83
CA LEU A 103 -11.25 -1.51 33.83
C LEU A 103 -12.44 -2.23 33.20
N LEU A 104 -12.52 -3.54 33.40
CA LEU A 104 -13.69 -4.32 32.96
C LEU A 104 -14.82 -4.16 34.00
N PRO A 105 -16.09 -4.10 33.56
CA PRO A 105 -17.23 -4.11 34.49
C PRO A 105 -17.34 -5.46 35.22
N GLU A 106 -17.97 -5.45 36.41
CA GLU A 106 -18.34 -6.65 37.18
C GLU A 106 -19.43 -7.48 36.50
#